data_AF-A0A914SCL8-F1
#
_entry.id   AF-A0A914SCL8-F1
#
_cell.length_a   1.000
_cell.length_b   1.000
_cell.length_c   1.000
_cell.angle_alpha   90.00
_cell.angle_beta   90.00
_cell.angle_gamma   90.00
#
_symmetry.space_group_name_H-M   'P 1'
#
loop_
_entity.id
_entity.type
_entity.pdbx_description
1 polymer ?
#
loop_
_entity_poly.entity_id
_entity_poly.type
_entity_poly.pdbx_seq_one_letter_code
_entity_poly.pdbx_strand_id
1 'polypeptide(L)'
;TGEPYTILVRVWNETVSNLTLMALGSSAPEILLSIIEIFGNNFEAGELGPGTIVGSAAYNLFIIIAICILVIPDGEVRKIARNDVFWVTVIWSTFAYIWLYLILGVISPNVVEAWEGVLTFAFFFLTVINAYIANRYFPSLGTRYLKGKAVTSYTSRTATYSNKGGEVRLENGDGTPAEQT
;
A
#
# COMPACT_ATOMS: atom_id res chain seq x y z
N THR A 1 33.10 29.19 -0.64
CA THR A 1 31.85 29.28 -1.42
C THR A 1 31.30 27.87 -1.57
N GLY A 2 30.56 27.41 -0.56
CA GLY A 2 29.97 26.07 -0.55
C GLY A 2 28.47 26.23 -0.40
N GLU A 3 27.76 26.31 -1.52
CA GLU A 3 26.30 26.31 -1.54
C GLU A 3 25.81 24.94 -1.00
N PRO A 4 24.93 24.91 0.01
CA PRO A 4 24.42 23.66 0.56
C PRO A 4 23.57 22.95 -0.52
N TYR A 5 23.91 21.69 -0.83
CA TYR A 5 23.11 20.86 -1.73
C TYR A 5 22.36 19.79 -0.94
N THR A 6 21.05 19.73 -1.11
CA THR A 6 20.17 18.74 -0.47
C THR A 6 20.04 17.52 -1.38
N ILE A 7 20.44 16.35 -0.89
CA ILE A 7 20.20 15.07 -1.59
C ILE A 7 18.90 14.43 -1.10
N LEU A 8 17.94 14.24 -2.00
CA LEU A 8 16.72 13.51 -1.71
C LEU A 8 17.00 12.01 -1.85
N VAL A 9 17.03 11.30 -0.72
CA VAL A 9 17.17 9.84 -0.69
C VAL A 9 15.78 9.22 -0.60
N ARG A 10 15.36 8.52 -1.66
CA ARG A 10 14.16 7.66 -1.60
C ARG A 10 14.50 6.42 -0.78
N VAL A 11 13.92 6.34 0.42
CA VAL A 11 14.13 5.20 1.33
C VAL A 11 13.27 3.99 0.93
N TRP A 12 12.07 4.20 0.37
CA TRP A 12 11.10 3.15 0.06
C TRP A 12 10.63 3.12 -1.39
N ASN A 13 10.31 1.93 -1.90
CA ASN A 13 9.69 1.75 -3.22
C ASN A 13 8.18 2.06 -3.11
N GLU A 14 7.73 3.12 -3.80
CA GLU A 14 6.33 3.56 -3.83
C GLU A 14 5.35 2.45 -4.22
N THR A 15 5.75 1.54 -5.12
CA THR A 15 4.90 0.42 -5.53
C THR A 15 4.63 -0.52 -4.37
N VAL A 16 5.68 -0.94 -3.69
CA VAL A 16 5.57 -1.87 -2.57
C VAL A 16 4.83 -1.20 -1.43
N SER A 17 5.16 0.05 -1.09
CA SER A 17 4.48 0.80 -0.03
C SER A 17 2.98 0.97 -0.29
N ASN A 18 2.56 1.21 -1.53
CA ASN A 18 1.14 1.33 -1.86
C ASN A 18 0.41 0.00 -1.82
N LEU A 19 1.04 -1.08 -2.29
CA LEU A 19 0.45 -2.42 -2.30
C LEU A 19 0.36 -3.05 -0.90
N THR A 20 1.35 -2.79 -0.03
CA THR A 20 1.43 -3.44 1.29
C THR A 20 1.07 -2.47 2.40
N LEU A 21 1.87 -1.43 2.64
CA LEU A 21 1.73 -0.59 3.84
C LEU A 21 0.38 0.14 3.89
N MET A 22 -0.03 0.76 2.78
CA MET A 22 -1.31 1.48 2.71
C MET A 22 -2.50 0.53 2.81
N ALA A 23 -2.43 -0.62 2.13
CA ALA A 23 -3.48 -1.63 2.14
C ALA A 23 -3.61 -2.29 3.52
N LEU A 24 -2.50 -2.71 4.13
CA LEU A 24 -2.46 -3.29 5.48
C LEU A 24 -2.98 -2.31 6.53
N GLY A 25 -2.65 -1.01 6.40
CA GLY A 25 -3.15 0.02 7.30
C GLY A 25 -4.68 0.12 7.29
N SER A 26 -5.30 -0.05 6.12
CA SER A 26 -6.76 -0.07 6.00
C SER A 26 -7.40 -1.37 6.48
N SER A 27 -6.71 -2.52 6.37
CA SER A 27 -7.25 -3.85 6.71
C SER A 27 -6.88 -4.35 8.12
N ALA A 28 -6.09 -3.56 8.87
CA ALA A 28 -5.65 -3.89 10.21
C ALA A 28 -6.81 -4.16 11.21
N PRO A 29 -7.88 -3.34 11.29
CA PRO A 29 -8.96 -3.61 12.24
C PRO A 29 -9.76 -4.88 11.91
N GLU A 30 -9.92 -5.22 10.64
CA GLU A 30 -10.61 -6.44 10.19
C GLU A 30 -9.80 -7.71 10.52
N ILE A 31 -8.48 -7.64 10.34
CA ILE A 31 -7.58 -8.72 10.76
C ILE A 31 -7.65 -8.91 12.28
N LEU A 32 -7.63 -7.80 13.04
CA LEU A 32 -7.76 -7.85 14.50
C LEU A 32 -9.09 -8.47 14.95
N LEU A 33 -10.20 -8.08 14.31
CA LEU A 33 -11.52 -8.64 14.58
C LEU A 33 -11.53 -10.16 14.37
N SER A 34 -10.97 -10.60 13.24
CA SER A 34 -10.88 -12.03 12.89
C SER A 34 -10.04 -12.81 13.90
N ILE A 35 -8.95 -12.22 14.39
CA ILE A 35 -8.11 -12.83 15.43
C ILE A 35 -8.88 -12.95 16.75
N ILE A 36 -9.52 -11.86 17.21
CA ILE A 36 -10.27 -11.84 18.47
C ILE A 36 -11.41 -12.86 18.45
N GLU A 37 -12.11 -13.01 17.32
CA GLU A 37 -13.18 -13.99 17.16
C GLU A 37 -12.67 -15.44 17.28
N ILE A 38 -11.55 -15.77 16.62
CA ILE A 38 -10.95 -17.11 16.70
C ILE A 38 -10.54 -17.44 18.13
N PHE A 39 -9.91 -16.50 18.84
CA PHE A 39 -9.53 -16.70 20.25
C PHE A 39 -10.75 -16.78 21.18
N GLY A 40 -11.83 -16.05 20.89
CA GLY A 40 -13.07 -16.08 21.66
C GLY A 40 -13.87 -17.38 21.50
N ASN A 41 -13.79 -18.02 20.34
CA ASN A 41 -14.56 -19.21 19.97
C ASN A 41 -13.77 -20.53 20.10
N ASN A 42 -12.82 -20.65 21.04
CA ASN A 42 -12.01 -21.86 21.24
C ASN A 42 -11.29 -22.36 19.96
N PHE A 43 -10.78 -21.45 19.13
CA PHE A 43 -10.16 -21.75 17.82
C PHE A 43 -11.11 -22.26 16.73
N GLU A 44 -12.43 -22.11 16.92
CA GLU A 44 -13.41 -22.30 15.84
C GLU A 44 -13.62 -20.98 15.09
N ALA A 45 -13.59 -21.06 13.75
CA ALA A 45 -13.86 -19.92 12.91
C ALA A 45 -15.35 -19.57 13.00
N GLY A 46 -15.65 -18.41 13.58
CA GLY A 46 -17.01 -17.86 13.58
C GLY A 46 -17.37 -17.29 12.20
N GLU A 47 -18.68 -17.07 11.98
CA GLU A 47 -19.19 -16.56 10.71
C GLU A 47 -18.88 -15.06 10.50
N LEU A 48 -18.53 -14.30 11.55
CA LEU A 48 -18.30 -12.86 11.42
C LEU A 48 -17.00 -12.54 10.67
N GLY A 49 -15.95 -13.34 10.84
CA GLY A 49 -14.64 -13.13 10.22
C GLY A 49 -14.71 -13.15 8.69
N PRO A 50 -15.13 -14.27 8.06
CA PRO A 50 -15.27 -14.35 6.60
C PRO A 50 -16.25 -13.31 6.04
N GLY A 51 -17.39 -13.09 6.71
CA GLY A 51 -18.38 -12.09 6.30
C GLY A 51 -17.83 -10.66 6.29
N THR A 52 -17.03 -10.31 7.29
CA THR A 52 -16.37 -8.98 7.38
C THR A 52 -15.33 -8.81 6.28
N ILE A 53 -14.53 -9.84 6.00
CA ILE A 53 -13.49 -9.80 4.95
C ILE A 53 -14.11 -9.64 3.56
N VAL A 54 -15.14 -10.41 3.23
CA VAL A 54 -15.81 -10.33 1.92
C VAL A 54 -16.55 -8.99 1.79
N GLY A 55 -17.20 -8.53 2.85
CA GLY A 55 -17.91 -7.24 2.88
C GLY A 55 -16.99 -6.04 2.64
N SER A 56 -15.84 -5.99 3.31
CA SER A 56 -14.87 -4.90 3.15
C SER A 56 -14.25 -4.88 1.74
N ALA A 57 -13.95 -6.05 1.17
CA ALA A 57 -13.49 -6.17 -0.21
C ALA A 57 -14.52 -5.67 -1.22
N ALA A 58 -15.80 -6.02 -1.05
CA ALA A 58 -16.89 -5.54 -1.89
C ALA A 58 -17.08 -4.01 -1.76
N TYR A 59 -17.02 -3.47 -0.54
CA TYR A 59 -17.13 -2.03 -0.30
C TYR A 59 -16.02 -1.23 -0.98
N ASN A 60 -14.77 -1.71 -0.89
CA ASN A 60 -13.63 -1.09 -1.56
C ASN A 60 -13.75 -1.14 -3.10
N LEU A 61 -14.26 -2.24 -3.67
CA LEU A 61 -14.40 -2.37 -5.11
C LEU A 61 -15.53 -1.50 -5.67
N PHE A 62 -16.68 -1.41 -4.99
CA PHE A 62 -17.83 -0.69 -5.53
C PHE A 62 -17.87 0.77 -5.07
N ILE A 63 -17.84 1.01 -3.76
CA ILE A 63 -18.12 2.34 -3.20
C ILE A 63 -16.91 3.26 -3.33
N ILE A 64 -15.73 2.80 -2.91
CA ILE A 64 -14.51 3.63 -2.99
C ILE A 64 -14.19 3.98 -4.45
N ILE A 65 -14.26 3.00 -5.37
CA ILE A 65 -14.04 3.27 -6.81
C ILE A 65 -15.07 4.27 -7.35
N ALA A 66 -16.36 4.13 -7.02
CA ALA A 66 -17.38 5.07 -7.46
C ALA A 66 -17.10 6.50 -6.98
N ILE A 67 -16.76 6.68 -5.70
CA ILE A 67 -16.43 7.99 -5.15
C ILE A 67 -15.15 8.55 -5.80
N CYS A 68 -14.13 7.73 -6.02
CA CYS A 68 -12.89 8.15 -6.70
C CYS A 68 -13.13 8.68 -8.11
N ILE A 69 -14.15 8.18 -8.82
CA ILE A 69 -14.54 8.67 -10.15
C ILE A 69 -15.35 9.96 -10.04
N LEU A 70 -16.30 10.05 -9.10
CA LEU A 70 -17.17 11.21 -8.92
C LEU A 70 -16.43 12.48 -8.47
N VAL A 71 -15.33 12.34 -7.74
CA VAL A 71 -14.54 13.48 -7.24
C VAL A 71 -13.64 14.12 -8.32
N ILE A 72 -13.54 13.51 -9.51
CA ILE A 72 -12.73 14.06 -10.60
C ILE A 72 -13.42 15.32 -11.16
N PRO A 73 -12.78 16.49 -11.12
CA PRO A 73 -13.38 17.73 -11.60
C PRO A 73 -13.63 17.69 -13.12
N ASP A 74 -14.72 18.33 -13.53
CA ASP A 74 -15.14 18.38 -14.93
C ASP A 74 -14.05 19.00 -15.81
N GLY A 75 -13.65 18.28 -16.86
CA GLY A 75 -12.64 18.73 -17.83
C GLY A 75 -11.22 18.20 -17.60
N GLU A 76 -10.95 17.50 -16.49
CA GLU A 76 -9.65 16.85 -16.26
C GLU A 76 -9.67 15.34 -16.56
N VAL A 77 -8.79 14.87 -17.45
CA VAL A 77 -8.61 13.44 -17.73
C VAL A 77 -7.41 12.91 -16.93
N ARG A 78 -7.68 12.11 -15.89
CA ARG A 78 -6.62 11.43 -15.12
C ARG A 78 -6.26 10.11 -15.80
N LYS A 79 -5.01 9.98 -16.23
CA LYS A 79 -4.47 8.73 -16.80
C LYS A 79 -3.65 7.97 -15.76
N ILE A 80 -3.72 6.65 -15.79
CA ILE A 80 -2.91 5.76 -14.97
C ILE A 80 -1.45 5.88 -15.42
N ALA A 81 -0.59 6.46 -14.58
CA ALA A 81 0.80 6.74 -14.91
C ALA A 81 1.68 5.46 -15.00
N ARG A 82 1.30 4.39 -14.27
CA ARG A 82 2.04 3.12 -14.18
C ARG A 82 1.19 1.96 -14.69
N ASN A 83 1.02 1.89 -16.01
CA ASN A 83 0.24 0.85 -16.67
C ASN A 83 0.83 -0.56 -16.45
N ASP A 84 2.16 -0.69 -16.39
CA ASP A 84 2.83 -1.99 -16.29
C ASP A 84 2.52 -2.69 -14.96
N VAL A 85 2.64 -1.95 -13.85
CA VAL A 85 2.28 -2.45 -12.52
C VAL A 85 0.78 -2.69 -12.44
N PHE A 86 -0.03 -1.82 -13.06
CA PHE A 86 -1.49 -1.95 -13.09
C PHE A 86 -1.92 -3.29 -13.71
N TRP A 87 -1.40 -3.65 -14.89
CA TRP A 87 -1.73 -4.93 -15.52
C TRP A 87 -1.32 -6.13 -14.67
N VAL A 88 -0.14 -6.12 -14.08
CA VAL A 88 0.31 -7.19 -13.19
C VAL A 88 -0.63 -7.32 -11.99
N THR A 89 -1.00 -6.20 -11.35
CA THR A 89 -1.93 -6.23 -10.22
C THR A 89 -3.33 -6.70 -10.60
N VAL A 90 -3.83 -6.36 -11.80
CA VAL A 90 -5.14 -6.82 -12.30
C VAL A 90 -5.12 -8.32 -12.52
N ILE A 91 -4.09 -8.86 -13.18
CA ILE A 91 -3.97 -10.30 -13.44
C ILE A 91 -3.92 -11.09 -12.13
N TRP A 92 -3.10 -10.66 -11.17
CA TRP A 92 -3.02 -11.30 -9.86
C TRP A 92 -4.32 -11.17 -9.05
N SER A 93 -5.00 -10.02 -9.12
CA SER A 93 -6.29 -9.80 -8.45
C SER A 93 -7.37 -10.71 -9.01
N THR A 94 -7.52 -10.79 -10.35
CA THR A 94 -8.47 -11.70 -10.99
C THR A 94 -8.16 -13.15 -10.66
N PHE A 95 -6.87 -13.54 -10.68
CA PHE A 95 -6.46 -14.87 -10.26
C PHE A 95 -6.83 -15.16 -8.79
N ALA A 96 -6.64 -14.20 -7.88
CA ALA A 96 -7.00 -14.37 -6.47
C ALA A 96 -8.50 -14.62 -6.27
N TYR A 97 -9.38 -13.95 -7.02
CA TYR A 97 -10.82 -14.21 -6.98
C TYR A 97 -11.19 -15.60 -7.52
N ILE A 98 -10.54 -16.04 -8.59
CA ILE A 98 -10.73 -17.39 -9.15
C ILE A 98 -10.24 -18.44 -8.14
N TRP A 99 -9.08 -18.21 -7.53
CA TRP A 99 -8.51 -19.08 -6.50
C TRP A 99 -9.42 -19.18 -5.27
N LEU A 100 -9.97 -18.04 -4.81
CA LEU A 100 -10.93 -18.00 -3.70
C LEU A 100 -12.20 -18.81 -4.00
N TYR A 101 -12.73 -18.69 -5.22
CA TYR A 101 -13.87 -19.51 -5.67
C TYR A 101 -13.52 -21.01 -5.69
N LEU A 102 -12.30 -21.35 -6.13
CA LEU A 102 -11.84 -22.72 -6.25
C LEU A 102 -11.71 -23.40 -4.89
N ILE A 103 -11.12 -22.73 -3.89
CA ILE A 103 -10.98 -23.31 -2.53
C ILE A 103 -12.35 -23.51 -1.86
N LEU A 104 -13.26 -22.53 -1.96
CA LEU A 104 -14.57 -22.60 -1.30
C LEU A 104 -15.60 -23.47 -2.02
N GLY A 105 -15.49 -23.60 -3.35
CA GLY A 105 -16.51 -24.25 -4.19
C GLY A 105 -16.13 -25.62 -4.73
N VAL A 106 -14.84 -25.93 -4.90
CA VAL A 106 -14.38 -27.15 -5.59
C VAL A 106 -13.50 -28.04 -4.71
N ILE A 107 -12.52 -27.47 -4.01
CA ILE A 107 -11.57 -28.27 -3.20
C ILE A 107 -12.18 -28.61 -1.84
N SER A 108 -12.57 -27.58 -1.06
CA SER A 108 -12.99 -27.74 0.34
C SER A 108 -14.31 -26.98 0.56
N PRO A 109 -15.47 -27.63 0.29
CA PRO A 109 -16.76 -26.95 0.33
C PRO A 109 -17.03 -26.28 1.68
N ASN A 110 -17.13 -24.95 1.68
CA ASN A 110 -17.40 -24.10 2.85
C ASN A 110 -16.40 -24.21 4.03
N VAL A 111 -15.24 -24.83 3.83
CA VAL A 111 -14.21 -24.94 4.88
C VAL A 111 -12.87 -24.60 4.27
N VAL A 112 -12.10 -23.70 4.91
CA VAL A 112 -10.75 -23.38 4.46
C VAL A 112 -9.76 -24.24 5.23
N GLU A 113 -9.05 -25.11 4.52
CA GLU A 113 -8.02 -25.94 5.12
C GLU A 113 -6.73 -25.13 5.37
N ALA A 114 -5.96 -25.52 6.39
CA ALA A 114 -4.74 -24.80 6.77
C ALA A 114 -3.73 -24.67 5.61
N TRP A 115 -3.63 -25.68 4.74
CA TRP A 115 -2.73 -25.64 3.59
C TRP A 115 -3.21 -24.66 2.50
N GLU A 116 -4.52 -24.52 2.29
CA GLU A 116 -5.11 -23.54 1.36
C GLU A 116 -4.83 -22.12 1.85
N GLY A 117 -4.93 -21.89 3.17
CA GLY A 117 -4.57 -20.64 3.81
C GLY A 117 -3.07 -20.31 3.67
N VAL A 118 -2.19 -21.28 3.90
CA VAL A 118 -0.74 -21.11 3.74
C VAL A 118 -0.37 -20.80 2.28
N LEU A 119 -0.97 -21.47 1.30
CA LEU A 119 -0.76 -21.17 -0.11
C LEU A 119 -1.26 -19.77 -0.49
N THR A 120 -2.44 -19.39 0.00
CA THR A 120 -3.00 -18.05 -0.23
C THR A 120 -2.10 -16.96 0.34
N PHE A 121 -1.53 -17.19 1.52
CA PHE A 121 -0.54 -16.30 2.12
C PHE A 121 0.77 -16.24 1.32
N ALA A 122 1.22 -17.36 0.74
CA ALA A 122 2.39 -17.38 -0.14
C ALA A 122 2.15 -16.60 -1.45
N PHE A 123 0.94 -16.68 -2.04
CA PHE A 123 0.57 -15.91 -3.22
C PHE A 123 0.62 -14.40 -3.00
N PHE A 124 0.36 -13.92 -1.78
CA PHE A 124 0.53 -12.51 -1.44
C PHE A 124 1.98 -12.04 -1.65
N PHE A 125 2.97 -12.75 -1.11
CA PHE A 125 4.39 -12.39 -1.31
C PHE A 125 4.81 -12.51 -2.78
N LEU A 126 4.35 -13.54 -3.48
CA LEU A 126 4.61 -13.70 -4.91
C LEU A 126 4.05 -12.52 -5.73
N THR A 127 2.86 -12.03 -5.40
CA THR A 127 2.24 -10.85 -6.03
C THR A 127 3.08 -9.60 -5.78
N VAL A 128 3.53 -9.37 -4.55
CA VAL A 128 4.37 -8.22 -4.19
C VAL A 128 5.72 -8.26 -4.90
N ILE A 129 6.37 -9.42 -4.96
CA ILE A 129 7.65 -9.62 -5.68
C ILE A 129 7.47 -9.38 -7.17
N ASN A 130 6.41 -9.94 -7.78
CA ASN A 130 6.11 -9.72 -9.20
C ASN A 130 5.83 -8.24 -9.50
N ALA A 131 5.07 -7.56 -8.65
CA ALA A 131 4.82 -6.12 -8.79
C ALA A 131 6.11 -5.29 -8.63
N TYR A 132 7.01 -5.68 -7.72
CA TYR A 132 8.32 -5.06 -7.56
C TYR A 132 9.20 -5.23 -8.80
N ILE A 133 9.26 -6.46 -9.34
CA ILE A 133 9.99 -6.81 -10.57
C ILE A 133 9.42 -6.00 -11.74
N ALA A 134 8.09 -6.02 -11.94
CA ALA A 134 7.44 -5.26 -12.99
C ALA A 134 7.81 -3.77 -12.93
N ASN A 135 7.79 -3.18 -11.73
CA ASN A 135 8.19 -1.79 -11.53
C ASN A 135 9.70 -1.54 -11.77
N ARG A 136 10.57 -2.53 -11.53
CA ARG A 136 12.02 -2.38 -11.66
C ARG A 136 12.50 -2.55 -13.11
N TYR A 137 11.93 -3.51 -13.84
CA TYR A 137 12.38 -3.88 -15.18
C TYR A 137 11.62 -3.16 -16.31
N PHE A 138 10.39 -2.68 -16.04
CA PHE A 138 9.60 -1.90 -16.99
C PHE A 138 9.33 -0.49 -16.44
N PRO A 139 10.32 0.41 -16.47
CA PRO A 139 10.08 1.79 -16.09
C PRO A 139 9.20 2.47 -17.14
N SER A 140 7.89 2.54 -16.88
CA SER A 140 6.95 3.30 -17.70
C SER A 140 7.39 4.77 -17.86
N LEU A 141 6.97 5.39 -18.98
CA LEU A 141 7.17 6.82 -19.26
C LEU A 141 6.63 7.73 -18.12
N GLY A 142 5.62 7.27 -17.37
CA GLY A 142 5.03 7.97 -16.23
C GLY A 142 5.96 8.08 -15.03
N THR A 143 6.85 7.10 -14.80
CA THR A 143 7.88 7.16 -13.74
C THR A 143 8.91 8.25 -14.04
N ARG A 144 9.21 8.51 -15.33
CA ARG A 144 10.07 9.64 -15.75
C ARG A 144 9.38 10.99 -15.54
N TYR A 145 8.07 11.07 -15.80
CA TYR A 145 7.28 12.29 -15.63
C TYR A 145 7.02 12.64 -14.14
N LEU A 146 6.75 11.64 -13.31
CA LEU A 146 6.63 11.79 -11.86
C LEU A 146 7.97 12.13 -11.20
N LYS A 147 9.10 11.61 -11.69
CA LYS A 147 10.42 12.04 -11.23
C LYS A 147 10.68 13.52 -11.52
N GLY A 148 10.07 14.09 -12.56
CA GLY A 148 10.10 15.53 -12.87
C GLY A 148 9.21 16.40 -11.97
N LYS A 149 8.05 15.89 -11.51
CA LYS A 149 7.10 16.62 -10.63
C LYS A 149 7.30 16.39 -9.13
N ALA A 150 7.74 15.20 -8.70
CA ALA A 150 7.95 14.87 -7.29
C ALA A 150 9.15 15.61 -6.68
N VAL A 151 10.07 16.14 -7.51
CA VAL A 151 11.11 17.07 -7.07
C VAL A 151 10.50 18.43 -6.67
N THR A 152 9.30 18.77 -7.15
CA THR A 152 8.64 20.05 -6.86
C THR A 152 7.80 20.02 -5.58
N SER A 153 7.30 18.85 -5.12
CA SER A 153 6.30 18.77 -4.04
C SER A 153 6.81 18.35 -2.65
N TYR A 154 8.11 18.05 -2.48
CA TYR A 154 8.74 17.79 -1.17
C TYR A 154 9.51 19.00 -0.59
N THR A 155 9.27 20.20 -1.10
CA THR A 155 9.65 21.44 -0.39
C THR A 155 8.60 21.73 0.67
N SER A 156 8.89 21.33 1.92
CA SER A 156 8.53 22.07 3.17
C SER A 156 8.62 21.16 4.41
N ARG A 157 9.80 20.60 4.68
CA ARG A 157 10.28 20.40 6.06
C ARG A 157 11.76 20.76 6.06
N THR A 158 12.03 22.06 6.04
CA THR A 158 13.37 22.63 6.14
C THR A 158 13.84 22.46 7.58
N ALA A 159 14.71 21.48 7.84
CA ALA A 159 15.58 21.52 9.02
C ALA A 159 16.88 22.19 8.58
N THR A 160 17.10 23.41 9.04
CA THR A 160 18.27 24.22 8.67
C THR A 160 19.43 23.83 9.58
N TYR A 161 20.48 23.22 9.02
CA TYR A 161 21.68 22.86 9.78
C TYR A 161 22.58 24.08 9.94
N SER A 162 22.73 24.59 11.17
CA SER A 162 23.63 25.69 11.50
C SER A 162 24.73 25.18 12.43
N ASN A 163 25.95 25.03 11.92
CA ASN A 163 27.11 24.72 12.77
C ASN A 163 27.72 26.02 13.27
N LYS A 164 27.40 26.38 14.52
CA LYS A 164 28.12 27.42 15.26
C LYS A 164 28.75 26.79 16.49
N GLY A 165 30.03 26.44 16.38
CA GLY A 165 30.89 26.17 17.53
C GLY A 165 30.48 24.95 18.37
N GLY A 166 30.80 23.75 17.88
CA GLY A 166 30.97 22.57 18.74
C GLY A 166 29.71 21.92 19.33
N GLU A 167 28.52 22.48 19.16
CA GLU A 167 27.27 21.90 19.69
C GLU A 167 26.24 21.73 18.57
N VAL A 168 25.69 20.52 18.44
CA VAL A 168 24.72 20.16 17.40
C VAL A 168 23.31 20.37 17.94
N ARG A 169 22.60 21.38 17.44
CA ARG A 169 21.20 21.65 17.81
C ARG A 169 20.29 21.55 16.58
N LEU A 170 19.23 20.75 16.72
CA LEU A 170 18.19 20.60 15.72
C LEU A 170 17.16 21.73 15.93
N GLU A 171 16.94 22.55 14.90
CA GLU A 171 15.92 23.60 14.90
C GLU A 171 14.89 23.32 13.80
N ASN A 172 13.61 23.52 14.15
CA ASN A 172 12.54 23.51 13.16
C ASN A 172 12.56 24.82 12.35
N GLY A 173 11.98 24.79 11.15
CA GLY A 173 12.00 25.91 10.19
C GLY A 173 11.34 27.23 10.64
N ASP A 174 10.87 27.32 11.89
CA ASP A 174 10.33 28.50 12.57
C ASP A 174 11.29 29.09 13.64
N GLY A 175 12.47 28.49 13.83
CA GLY A 175 13.46 28.92 14.82
C GLY A 175 13.18 28.41 16.24
N THR A 176 12.28 27.45 16.41
CA THR A 176 12.05 26.79 17.70
C THR A 176 12.92 25.52 17.84
N PRO A 177 13.41 25.19 19.05
CA PRO A 177 14.18 23.97 19.28
C PRO A 177 13.34 22.73 18.94
N ALA A 178 13.89 21.78 18.20
CA ALA A 178 13.21 20.50 17.95
C ALA A 178 13.09 19.72 19.27
N GLU A 179 11.86 19.46 19.70
CA GLU A 179 11.56 18.68 20.89
C GLU A 179 11.96 17.22 20.63
N GLN A 180 12.95 16.72 21.37
CA GLN A 180 13.34 15.31 21.35
C GLN A 180 12.27 14.52 22.09
N THR A 181 11.50 13.72 21.34
CA THR A 181 10.73 12.57 21.87
C THR A 181 11.18 11.30 21.19
#